data_AF-A0A2C5YD26-F1
#
_entry.id   AF-A0A2C5YD26-F1
#
_cell.length_a   1.000
_cell.length_b   1.000
_cell.length_c   1.000
_cell.angle_alpha   90.00
_cell.angle_beta   90.00
_cell.angle_gamma   90.00
#
_symmetry.space_group_name_H-M   'P 1'
#
loop_
_entity.id
_entity.type
_entity.pdbx_description
1 polymer ?
#
loop_
_entity_poly.entity_id
_entity_poly.type
_entity_poly.pdbx_seq_one_letter_code
_entity_poly.pdbx_strand_id
1 'polypeptide(L)'
;MVMMMMGMLRCVPRRPVVLVSVSLLFSVLVLRLLLVTDDSSWHRLGINRPSSKQPQPKPYLQTTHPALHILLPATHSDVNLCKTLLTLTIAGYPSPNIVAWGGKDDDGGLRGGGSHNAKITSALAFVNDAKRRERAGFDDELVLMVDAYDVWFQLPVEVLVARYRAILADDEARVRHRMGRSYEHGRIGHEVIFGAGKRCSPNQLHTLACYAVPESPLPPDTHGVSTDSMLGRTFMSNGRQRFLVSGYMLGTVRAVRAVLERASSKLDECVGRTGVDFDNGSGDADFCYRGSDQSIFVEMFAEQEARREYLRRQHRSVLDPIMEALIPNRPGSPPPKTHIMTEPISDMLSPSFPHQPFDPSSVQDSEMAIVLDYFSLLGFQTSNAE
;
A
#
# COMPACT_ATOMS: atom_id res chain seq x y z
N MET A 1 -27.17 -93.21 33.91
CA MET A 1 -25.86 -93.50 33.28
C MET A 1 -25.62 -92.38 32.27
N VAL A 2 -24.76 -91.38 32.43
CA VAL A 2 -23.71 -91.03 33.39
C VAL A 2 -23.78 -89.52 33.61
N MET A 3 -23.50 -89.14 34.85
CA MET A 3 -23.39 -87.81 35.42
C MET A 3 -22.00 -87.22 35.13
N MET A 4 -21.88 -85.93 34.77
CA MET A 4 -20.70 -85.15 35.17
C MET A 4 -20.92 -83.63 35.05
N MET A 5 -20.75 -82.97 36.20
CA MET A 5 -20.61 -81.52 36.43
C MET A 5 -19.25 -81.00 35.96
N MET A 6 -19.18 -79.72 35.61
CA MET A 6 -18.09 -78.73 35.82
C MET A 6 -18.21 -77.66 34.72
N GLY A 7 -18.13 -76.34 34.92
CA GLY A 7 -17.95 -75.47 36.06
C GLY A 7 -18.00 -74.02 35.50
N MET A 8 -18.58 -73.09 36.25
CA MET A 8 -18.69 -71.68 35.86
C MET A 8 -17.32 -71.00 35.75
N LEU A 9 -17.06 -70.28 34.67
CA LEU A 9 -16.05 -69.22 34.61
C LEU A 9 -16.66 -67.98 33.95
N ARG A 10 -16.99 -66.99 34.79
CA ARG A 10 -17.40 -65.65 34.39
C ARG A 10 -16.16 -64.88 33.89
N CYS A 11 -16.11 -64.56 32.61
CA CYS A 11 -15.15 -63.58 32.08
C CYS A 11 -15.63 -62.16 32.43
N VAL A 12 -14.92 -61.51 33.35
CA VAL A 12 -15.05 -60.07 33.65
C VAL A 12 -14.33 -59.28 32.54
N PRO A 13 -14.96 -58.30 31.88
CA PRO A 13 -14.26 -57.46 30.91
C PRO A 13 -13.32 -56.51 31.68
N ARG A 14 -12.01 -56.70 31.52
CA ARG A 14 -11.00 -55.74 31.98
C ARG A 14 -11.17 -54.45 31.17
N ARG A 15 -11.63 -53.39 31.84
CA ARG A 15 -11.69 -52.02 31.29
C ARG A 15 -10.30 -51.61 30.77
N PRO A 16 -10.20 -50.93 29.61
CA PRO A 16 -8.91 -50.58 29.03
C PRO A 16 -8.30 -49.41 29.82
N VAL A 17 -7.35 -49.72 30.70
CA VAL A 17 -6.53 -48.77 31.45
C VAL A 17 -5.85 -47.73 30.53
N VAL A 18 -5.70 -48.07 29.24
CA VAL A 18 -5.11 -47.22 28.19
C VAL A 18 -5.93 -45.96 27.87
N LEU A 19 -7.25 -46.01 27.92
CA LEU A 19 -8.08 -44.83 27.60
C LEU A 19 -8.06 -43.78 28.72
N VAL A 20 -7.95 -44.24 29.97
CA VAL A 20 -7.86 -43.37 31.14
C VAL A 20 -6.48 -42.70 31.20
N SER A 21 -5.40 -43.43 30.87
CA SER A 21 -4.05 -42.86 30.85
C SER A 21 -3.85 -41.83 29.74
N VAL A 22 -4.40 -42.03 28.55
CA VAL A 22 -4.34 -41.04 27.45
C VAL A 22 -5.11 -39.77 27.80
N SER A 23 -6.29 -39.90 28.40
CA SER A 23 -7.10 -38.75 28.82
C SER A 23 -6.42 -37.93 29.92
N LEU A 24 -5.75 -38.59 30.87
CA LEU A 24 -4.97 -37.95 31.92
C LEU A 24 -3.75 -37.20 31.37
N LEU A 25 -3.02 -37.80 30.42
CA LEU A 25 -1.87 -37.16 29.78
C LEU A 25 -2.28 -35.92 28.98
N PHE A 26 -3.38 -36.00 28.23
CA PHE A 26 -3.91 -34.86 27.49
C PHE A 26 -4.38 -33.74 28.43
N SER A 27 -5.06 -34.09 29.53
CA SER A 27 -5.52 -33.12 30.53
C SER A 27 -4.35 -32.43 31.24
N VAL A 28 -3.27 -33.15 31.56
CA VAL A 28 -2.06 -32.58 32.16
C VAL A 28 -1.31 -31.67 31.18
N LEU A 29 -1.27 -32.01 29.89
CA LEU A 29 -0.67 -31.18 28.85
C LEU A 29 -1.44 -29.86 28.68
N VAL A 30 -2.78 -29.92 28.62
CA VAL A 30 -3.64 -28.74 28.53
C VAL A 30 -3.52 -27.87 29.79
N LEU A 31 -3.49 -28.47 30.98
CA LEU A 31 -3.30 -27.73 32.24
C LEU A 31 -1.92 -27.07 32.31
N ARG A 32 -0.86 -27.73 31.82
CA ARG A 32 0.48 -27.14 31.71
C ARG A 32 0.51 -25.97 30.72
N LEU A 33 -0.18 -26.06 29.59
CA LEU A 33 -0.29 -24.97 28.61
C LEU A 33 -1.06 -23.77 29.17
N LEU A 34 -2.13 -24.00 29.95
CA LEU A 34 -2.90 -22.94 30.59
C LEU A 34 -2.18 -22.30 31.79
N LEU A 35 -1.33 -23.05 32.50
CA LEU A 35 -0.55 -22.53 33.64
C LEU A 35 0.79 -21.89 33.24
N VAL A 36 1.26 -22.08 32.00
CA VAL A 36 2.49 -21.45 31.47
C VAL A 36 2.21 -20.07 30.86
N THR A 37 0.94 -19.69 30.69
CA THR A 37 0.54 -18.40 30.12
C THR A 37 0.33 -17.27 31.13
N ASP A 38 0.56 -17.49 32.43
CA ASP A 38 0.27 -16.49 33.47
C ASP A 38 1.45 -16.25 34.42
N ASP A 39 2.60 -15.90 33.86
CA ASP A 39 3.69 -15.31 34.63
C ASP A 39 4.31 -14.13 33.87
N SER A 40 3.53 -13.06 33.73
CA SER A 40 4.07 -11.70 33.77
C SER A 40 2.97 -10.66 34.01
N SER A 41 3.14 -9.89 35.09
CA SER A 41 2.69 -8.50 35.28
C SER A 41 1.44 -8.16 36.13
N TRP A 42 1.17 -8.85 37.25
CA TRP A 42 0.20 -8.38 38.27
C TRP A 42 0.81 -7.90 39.61
N HIS A 43 2.03 -7.35 39.58
CA HIS A 43 2.55 -6.56 40.70
C HIS A 43 2.86 -5.12 40.28
N ARG A 44 1.88 -4.22 40.47
CA ARG A 44 2.05 -2.85 41.00
C ARG A 44 0.70 -2.09 41.03
N LEU A 45 -0.18 -2.42 41.98
CA LEU A 45 -1.19 -1.47 42.48
C LEU A 45 -0.58 -0.69 43.65
N GLY A 46 0.37 0.19 43.33
CA GLY A 46 0.91 1.18 44.25
C GLY A 46 0.07 2.45 44.18
N ILE A 47 -0.91 2.57 45.06
CA ILE A 47 -1.66 3.82 45.24
C ILE A 47 -0.70 4.85 45.86
N ASN A 48 -0.28 5.85 45.07
CA ASN A 48 0.37 7.05 45.58
C ASN A 48 -0.45 8.30 45.22
N ARG A 49 -0.71 9.11 46.24
CA ARG A 49 -1.40 10.42 46.24
C ARG A 49 -0.70 11.44 45.33
N PRO A 50 -1.41 12.46 44.81
CA PRO A 50 -0.90 13.33 43.76
C PRO A 50 0.01 14.41 44.34
N SER A 51 1.25 14.47 43.86
CA SER A 51 2.10 15.66 43.99
C SER A 51 2.03 16.42 42.68
N SER A 52 1.64 17.69 42.74
CA SER A 52 1.50 18.57 41.58
C SER A 52 2.85 18.74 40.87
N LYS A 53 3.02 18.03 39.76
CA LYS A 53 4.02 18.37 38.75
C LYS A 53 3.28 19.00 37.59
N GLN A 54 3.78 20.16 37.17
CA GLN A 54 3.35 20.86 35.97
C GLN A 54 3.17 19.87 34.80
N PRO A 55 2.19 20.11 33.90
CA PRO A 55 1.99 19.23 32.77
C PRO A 55 3.28 19.20 31.95
N GLN A 56 3.95 18.06 31.98
CA GLN A 56 5.00 17.74 31.02
C GLN A 56 4.37 17.87 29.63
N PRO A 57 5.04 18.53 28.66
CA PRO A 57 4.57 18.55 27.29
C PRO A 57 4.29 17.11 26.84
N LYS A 58 3.15 16.91 26.17
CA LYS A 58 2.81 15.61 25.59
C LYS A 58 4.01 15.10 24.76
N PRO A 59 4.36 13.81 24.81
CA PRO A 59 5.54 13.25 24.13
C PRO A 59 5.56 13.40 22.59
N TYR A 60 4.50 13.94 21.98
CA TYR A 60 4.48 14.35 20.57
C TYR A 60 5.26 15.64 20.26
N LEU A 61 5.70 16.39 21.28
CA LEU A 61 6.43 17.66 21.10
C LEU A 61 7.95 17.55 21.30
N GLN A 62 8.47 16.35 21.50
CA GLN A 62 9.91 16.09 21.52
C GLN A 62 10.27 15.01 20.52
N THR A 63 10.50 15.40 19.28
CA THR A 63 11.30 14.61 18.33
C THR A 63 11.98 15.57 17.37
N THR A 64 13.30 15.52 17.27
CA THR A 64 14.01 15.98 16.07
C THR A 64 13.39 15.25 14.88
N HIS A 65 12.46 15.89 14.18
CA HIS A 65 11.89 15.33 12.96
C HIS A 65 13.01 15.23 11.92
N PRO A 66 13.06 14.16 11.11
CA PRO A 66 13.94 14.16 9.94
C PRO A 66 13.65 15.43 9.13
N ALA A 67 14.69 16.06 8.59
CA ALA A 67 14.51 17.24 7.77
C ALA A 67 13.56 16.90 6.61
N LEU A 68 12.68 17.85 6.26
CA LEU A 68 11.69 17.69 5.20
C LEU A 68 12.02 18.64 4.06
N HIS A 69 12.15 18.11 2.85
CA HIS A 69 12.26 18.89 1.61
C HIS A 69 10.92 18.93 0.92
N ILE A 70 10.44 20.12 0.57
CA ILE A 70 9.27 20.28 -0.29
C ILE A 70 9.74 20.54 -1.71
N LEU A 71 9.29 19.74 -2.66
CA LEU A 71 9.54 19.93 -4.09
C LEU A 71 8.23 20.31 -4.78
N LEU A 72 8.22 21.48 -5.42
CA LEU A 72 7.09 22.00 -6.19
C LEU A 72 7.48 22.08 -7.67
N PRO A 73 7.04 21.14 -8.52
CA PRO A 73 7.24 21.25 -9.96
C PRO A 73 6.42 22.40 -10.52
N ALA A 74 7.09 23.49 -10.93
CA ALA A 74 6.45 24.65 -11.53
C ALA A 74 7.38 25.33 -12.53
N THR A 75 6.87 25.59 -13.72
CA THR A 75 7.62 26.20 -14.83
C THR A 75 7.53 27.72 -14.86
N HIS A 76 6.49 28.31 -14.27
CA HIS A 76 6.25 29.75 -14.32
C HIS A 76 5.47 30.25 -13.09
N SER A 77 5.40 31.58 -12.96
CA SER A 77 4.58 32.22 -11.93
C SER A 77 3.10 32.06 -12.25
N ASP A 78 2.31 31.62 -11.28
CA ASP A 78 0.86 31.52 -11.39
C ASP A 78 0.20 31.93 -10.07
N VAL A 79 -1.03 32.47 -10.14
CA VAL A 79 -1.78 32.86 -8.94
C VAL A 79 -2.03 31.67 -8.02
N ASN A 80 -2.22 30.48 -8.56
CA ASN A 80 -2.42 29.28 -7.75
C ASN A 80 -1.12 28.78 -7.14
N LEU A 81 0.03 28.92 -7.82
CA LEU A 81 1.33 28.71 -7.17
C LEU A 81 1.48 29.62 -5.94
N CYS A 82 1.10 30.90 -6.05
CA CYS A 82 1.10 31.81 -4.91
C CYS A 82 0.18 31.35 -3.76
N LYS A 83 -0.99 30.76 -4.06
CA LYS A 83 -1.88 30.17 -3.05
C LYS A 83 -1.24 28.96 -2.36
N THR A 84 -0.59 28.08 -3.12
CA THR A 84 0.16 26.94 -2.59
C THR A 84 1.26 27.42 -1.64
N LEU A 85 2.10 28.37 -2.07
CA LEU A 85 3.17 28.96 -1.27
C LEU A 85 2.66 29.61 0.02
N LEU A 86 1.55 30.36 -0.07
CA LEU A 86 0.92 31.01 1.08
C LEU A 86 0.45 29.98 2.12
N THR A 87 -0.31 28.96 1.69
CA THR A 87 -0.83 27.94 2.60
C THR A 87 0.27 27.08 3.22
N LEU A 88 1.30 26.73 2.44
CA LEU A 88 2.51 26.04 2.91
C LEU A 88 3.19 26.85 4.02
N THR A 89 3.38 28.15 3.80
CA THR A 89 4.02 29.06 4.77
C THR A 89 3.20 29.18 6.05
N ILE A 90 1.88 29.37 5.93
CA ILE A 90 0.97 29.45 7.09
C ILE A 90 0.99 28.15 7.90
N ALA A 91 1.06 27.00 7.25
CA ALA A 91 1.09 25.70 7.90
C ALA A 91 2.46 25.31 8.48
N GLY A 92 3.47 26.20 8.42
CA GLY A 92 4.78 26.03 9.06
C GLY A 92 5.73 25.09 8.33
N TYR A 93 5.53 24.87 7.02
CA TYR A 93 6.44 24.07 6.21
C TYR A 93 7.75 24.80 5.92
N PRO A 94 8.87 24.07 5.69
CA PRO A 94 10.12 24.66 5.27
C PRO A 94 9.98 25.29 3.88
N SER A 95 10.85 26.26 3.56
CA SER A 95 10.89 26.88 2.25
C SER A 95 10.94 25.82 1.14
N PRO A 96 10.02 25.87 0.15
CA PRO A 96 9.98 24.87 -0.89
C PRO A 96 11.11 25.08 -1.91
N ASN A 97 11.51 23.98 -2.54
CA ASN A 97 12.34 23.99 -3.72
C ASN A 97 11.41 23.95 -4.93
N ILE A 98 11.33 25.07 -5.65
CA ILE A 98 10.63 25.10 -6.94
C ILE A 98 11.56 24.43 -7.96
N VAL A 99 11.09 23.34 -8.55
CA VAL A 99 11.82 22.58 -9.57
C VAL A 99 11.18 22.82 -10.94
N ALA A 100 11.97 22.65 -12.01
CA ALA A 100 11.57 22.94 -13.40
C ALA A 100 11.31 24.44 -13.74
N TRP A 101 11.68 25.39 -12.87
CA TRP A 101 11.43 26.81 -13.12
C TRP A 101 12.07 27.31 -14.43
N GLY A 102 11.28 27.99 -15.26
CA GLY A 102 11.72 28.48 -16.58
C GLY A 102 11.86 27.38 -17.64
N GLY A 103 11.49 26.13 -17.31
CA GLY A 103 11.34 25.04 -18.29
C GLY A 103 10.24 25.36 -19.31
N LYS A 104 10.34 24.75 -20.49
CA LYS A 104 9.32 24.86 -21.53
C LYS A 104 8.50 23.58 -21.55
N ASP A 105 7.21 23.72 -21.28
CA ASP A 105 6.21 22.64 -21.41
C ASP A 105 5.61 22.66 -22.82
N ASP A 106 6.46 22.67 -23.87
CA ASP A 106 6.03 22.87 -25.26
C ASP A 106 6.32 21.69 -26.21
N ASP A 107 6.61 20.49 -25.68
CA ASP A 107 6.69 19.29 -26.51
C ASP A 107 5.27 18.77 -26.84
N GLY A 108 4.80 19.14 -28.03
CA GLY A 108 3.48 18.74 -28.55
C GLY A 108 3.28 17.22 -28.73
N GLY A 109 4.35 16.41 -28.63
CA GLY A 109 4.27 14.94 -28.62
C GLY A 109 3.87 14.34 -27.27
N LEU A 110 3.87 15.14 -26.19
CA LEU A 110 3.64 14.71 -24.82
C LEU A 110 2.35 15.35 -24.26
N ARG A 111 1.51 14.58 -23.54
CA ARG A 111 0.41 15.09 -22.70
C ARG A 111 1.01 16.12 -21.74
N GLY A 112 0.30 17.23 -21.59
CA GLY A 112 0.76 18.38 -20.81
C GLY A 112 2.02 19.07 -21.35
N GLY A 113 2.40 18.86 -22.62
CA GLY A 113 3.53 19.54 -23.25
C GLY A 113 4.91 19.14 -22.72
N GLY A 114 5.00 18.01 -22.00
CA GLY A 114 6.23 17.57 -21.33
C GLY A 114 6.33 17.99 -19.85
N SER A 115 5.38 18.76 -19.31
CA SER A 115 5.32 19.10 -17.88
C SER A 115 5.29 17.88 -16.95
N HIS A 116 4.58 16.82 -17.35
CA HIS A 116 4.53 15.56 -16.61
C HIS A 116 5.89 14.85 -16.58
N ASN A 117 6.65 14.92 -17.67
CA ASN A 117 8.03 14.44 -17.72
C ASN A 117 8.95 15.31 -16.86
N ALA A 118 8.73 16.63 -16.86
CA ALA A 118 9.46 17.58 -16.04
C ALA A 118 9.31 17.29 -14.54
N LYS A 119 8.14 16.79 -14.10
CA LYS A 119 7.89 16.39 -12.71
C LYS A 119 8.80 15.24 -12.26
N ILE A 120 8.88 14.16 -13.04
CA ILE A 120 9.78 13.03 -12.75
C ILE A 120 11.24 13.47 -12.82
N THR A 121 11.64 14.09 -13.94
CA THR A 121 13.05 14.41 -14.22
C THR A 121 13.61 15.48 -13.28
N SER A 122 12.82 16.51 -12.95
CA SER A 122 13.28 17.60 -12.07
C SER A 122 13.30 17.19 -10.60
N ALA A 123 12.35 16.38 -10.14
CA ALA A 123 12.42 15.79 -8.81
C ALA A 123 13.61 14.82 -8.70
N LEU A 124 13.86 14.02 -9.74
CA LEU A 124 15.01 13.13 -9.81
C LEU A 124 16.33 13.90 -9.72
N ALA A 125 16.45 15.00 -10.48
CA ALA A 125 17.63 15.87 -10.44
C ALA A 125 17.89 16.43 -9.03
N PHE A 126 16.84 16.79 -8.29
CA PHE A 126 16.99 17.25 -6.91
C PHE A 126 17.56 16.17 -5.98
N VAL A 127 16.99 14.95 -6.02
CA VAL A 127 17.42 13.86 -5.12
C VAL A 127 18.76 13.25 -5.53
N ASN A 128 19.19 13.46 -6.78
CA ASN A 128 20.48 13.02 -7.32
C ASN A 128 21.58 14.08 -7.31
N ASP A 129 21.32 15.31 -6.85
CA ASP A 129 22.33 16.35 -6.73
C ASP A 129 23.53 15.90 -5.87
N ALA A 130 24.72 15.89 -6.47
CA ALA A 130 25.93 15.36 -5.84
C ALA A 130 26.27 16.07 -4.53
N LYS A 131 26.12 17.40 -4.48
CA LYS A 131 26.44 18.20 -3.28
C LYS A 131 25.51 17.87 -2.12
N ARG A 132 24.21 17.68 -2.38
CA ARG A 132 23.26 17.25 -1.34
C ARG A 132 23.59 15.85 -0.85
N ARG A 133 23.97 14.94 -1.76
CA ARG A 133 24.33 13.55 -1.43
C ARG A 133 25.61 13.41 -0.60
N GLU A 134 26.53 14.36 -0.70
CA GLU A 134 27.72 14.41 0.17
C GLU A 134 27.37 14.73 1.63
N ARG A 135 26.19 15.31 1.89
CA ARG A 135 25.75 15.65 3.25
C ARG A 135 25.32 14.38 3.99
N ALA A 136 25.98 14.11 5.12
CA ALA A 136 25.64 12.99 5.99
C ALA A 136 24.15 13.04 6.42
N GLY A 137 23.46 11.92 6.26
CA GLY A 137 22.04 11.76 6.61
C GLY A 137 21.04 12.24 5.55
N PHE A 138 21.47 12.83 4.42
CA PHE A 138 20.54 13.31 3.39
C PHE A 138 19.59 12.21 2.87
N ASP A 139 20.09 10.99 2.72
CA ASP A 139 19.29 9.84 2.25
C ASP A 139 18.18 9.42 3.23
N ASP A 140 18.31 9.75 4.51
CA ASP A 140 17.33 9.42 5.56
C ASP A 140 16.35 10.58 5.84
N GLU A 141 16.54 11.72 5.18
CA GLU A 141 15.62 12.85 5.24
C GLU A 141 14.36 12.59 4.41
N LEU A 142 13.28 13.29 4.74
CA LEU A 142 12.02 13.18 4.01
C LEU A 142 11.98 14.14 2.84
N VAL A 143 11.34 13.72 1.76
CA VAL A 143 10.99 14.57 0.63
C VAL A 143 9.51 14.40 0.31
N LEU A 144 8.80 15.54 0.22
CA LEU A 144 7.44 15.64 -0.29
C LEU A 144 7.52 16.33 -1.65
N MET A 145 7.32 15.56 -2.72
CA MET A 145 7.04 16.14 -4.04
C MET A 145 5.53 16.24 -4.19
N VAL A 146 5.02 17.42 -4.54
CA VAL A 146 3.59 17.68 -4.65
C VAL A 146 3.33 18.68 -5.77
N ASP A 147 2.18 18.55 -6.43
CA ASP A 147 1.76 19.49 -7.47
C ASP A 147 1.70 20.93 -6.94
N ALA A 148 2.02 21.88 -7.81
CA ALA A 148 2.27 23.24 -7.41
C ALA A 148 1.09 24.20 -7.65
N TYR A 149 0.18 23.86 -8.57
CA TYR A 149 -0.84 24.77 -9.07
C TYR A 149 -2.26 24.47 -8.58
N ASP A 150 -2.52 23.32 -7.98
CA ASP A 150 -3.88 22.89 -7.59
C ASP A 150 -3.91 22.24 -6.20
N VAL A 151 -3.00 22.69 -5.33
CA VAL A 151 -2.82 22.15 -3.97
C VAL A 151 -2.90 23.25 -2.92
N TRP A 152 -3.51 22.93 -1.77
CA TRP A 152 -3.54 23.79 -0.59
C TRP A 152 -3.13 23.00 0.65
N PHE A 153 -2.17 23.52 1.40
CA PHE A 153 -1.74 22.92 2.66
C PHE A 153 -2.68 23.31 3.79
N GLN A 154 -3.23 22.30 4.48
CA GLN A 154 -4.18 22.50 5.58
C GLN A 154 -3.69 21.95 6.92
N LEU A 155 -2.67 21.09 6.90
CA LEU A 155 -2.19 20.36 8.07
C LEU A 155 -0.75 20.75 8.41
N PRO A 156 -0.41 20.97 9.70
CA PRO A 156 0.96 21.20 10.13
C PRO A 156 1.91 20.05 9.77
N VAL A 157 3.20 20.36 9.64
CA VAL A 157 4.27 19.40 9.29
C VAL A 157 4.31 18.20 10.24
N GLU A 158 4.13 18.44 11.55
CA GLU A 158 4.21 17.40 12.57
C GLU A 158 3.07 16.38 12.39
N VAL A 159 1.89 16.87 11.98
CA VAL A 159 0.73 16.02 11.66
C VAL A 159 0.99 15.20 10.41
N LEU A 160 1.56 15.82 9.37
CA LEU A 160 1.95 15.12 8.14
C LEU A 160 2.91 13.97 8.44
N VAL A 161 3.99 14.23 9.19
CA VAL A 161 5.01 13.22 9.53
C VAL A 161 4.44 12.12 10.42
N ALA A 162 3.57 12.45 11.38
CA ALA A 162 2.90 11.46 12.22
C ALA A 162 1.99 10.54 11.37
N ARG A 163 1.23 11.11 10.43
CA ARG A 163 0.33 10.36 9.55
C ARG A 163 1.10 9.51 8.53
N TYR A 164 2.22 10.01 8.00
CA TYR A 164 3.12 9.22 7.15
C TYR A 164 3.52 7.91 7.83
N ARG A 165 3.99 7.97 9.08
CA ARG A 165 4.38 6.77 9.85
C ARG A 165 3.20 5.83 10.10
N ALA A 166 2.02 6.37 10.40
CA ALA A 166 0.82 5.57 10.63
C ALA A 166 0.40 4.80 9.37
N ILE A 167 0.37 5.46 8.21
CA ILE A 167 0.02 4.83 6.94
C ILE A 167 1.00 3.70 6.60
N LEU A 168 2.31 3.91 6.79
CA LEU A 168 3.30 2.86 6.54
C LEU A 168 3.07 1.64 7.44
N ALA A 169 2.81 1.85 8.73
CA ALA A 169 2.54 0.75 9.67
C ALA A 169 1.25 -0.03 9.32
N ASP A 170 0.19 0.68 8.94
CA ASP A 170 -1.08 0.07 8.54
C ASP A 170 -0.96 -0.72 7.22
N ASP A 171 -0.21 -0.19 6.25
CA ASP A 171 0.08 -0.90 5.00
C ASP A 171 0.94 -2.14 5.24
N GLU A 172 1.98 -2.03 6.05
CA GLU A 172 2.85 -3.15 6.43
C GLU A 172 2.06 -4.29 7.08
N ALA A 173 1.18 -3.95 8.04
CA ALA A 173 0.32 -4.94 8.71
C ALA A 173 -0.61 -5.66 7.71
N ARG A 174 -1.26 -4.91 6.82
CA ARG A 174 -2.19 -5.45 5.81
C ARG A 174 -1.48 -6.30 4.76
N VAL A 175 -0.35 -5.83 4.23
CA VAL A 175 0.41 -6.55 3.22
C VAL A 175 1.05 -7.80 3.82
N ARG A 176 1.62 -7.73 5.03
CA ARG A 176 2.11 -8.91 5.75
C ARG A 176 1.01 -9.94 5.96
N HIS A 177 -0.18 -9.52 6.37
CA HIS A 177 -1.32 -10.43 6.51
C HIS A 177 -1.68 -11.08 5.16
N ARG A 178 -1.85 -10.28 4.10
CA ARG A 178 -2.21 -10.80 2.76
C ARG A 178 -1.17 -11.77 2.21
N MET A 179 0.12 -11.49 2.39
CA MET A 179 1.20 -12.31 1.87
C MET A 179 1.47 -13.56 2.72
N GLY A 180 1.23 -13.48 4.03
CA GLY A 180 1.54 -14.58 4.95
C GLY A 180 3.01 -14.97 4.85
N ARG A 181 3.30 -16.25 4.62
CA ARG A 181 4.69 -16.77 4.58
C ARG A 181 5.54 -16.16 3.45
N SER A 182 4.94 -15.66 2.38
CA SER A 182 5.71 -15.06 1.27
C SER A 182 6.27 -13.68 1.59
N TYR A 183 5.79 -13.01 2.66
CA TYR A 183 6.22 -11.67 3.03
C TYR A 183 7.75 -11.60 3.25
N GLU A 184 8.29 -12.54 4.02
CA GLU A 184 9.73 -12.61 4.33
C GLU A 184 10.60 -12.97 3.10
N HIS A 185 10.01 -13.58 2.08
CA HIS A 185 10.72 -13.99 0.86
C HIS A 185 10.79 -12.86 -0.18
N GLY A 186 9.85 -11.92 -0.13
CA GLY A 186 9.67 -10.90 -1.16
C GLY A 186 10.46 -9.61 -0.97
N ARG A 187 11.17 -9.43 0.15
CA ARG A 187 11.81 -8.14 0.54
C ARG A 187 10.84 -6.96 0.40
N ILE A 188 9.63 -7.16 0.93
CA ILE A 188 8.51 -6.23 0.76
C ILE A 188 8.77 -4.94 1.54
N GLY A 189 8.70 -3.81 0.85
CA GLY A 189 8.99 -2.49 1.41
C GLY A 189 7.73 -1.64 1.60
N HIS A 190 7.84 -0.67 2.51
CA HIS A 190 6.79 0.31 2.82
C HIS A 190 7.46 1.65 3.14
N GLU A 191 7.63 2.52 2.15
CA GLU A 191 8.45 3.73 2.36
C GLU A 191 8.01 4.95 1.54
N VAL A 192 7.34 4.77 0.39
CA VAL A 192 6.91 5.91 -0.45
C VAL A 192 5.39 5.94 -0.56
N ILE A 193 4.78 6.95 0.03
CA ILE A 193 3.32 7.13 0.01
C ILE A 193 2.93 8.01 -1.17
N PHE A 194 2.00 7.51 -1.98
CA PHE A 194 1.28 8.26 -3.01
C PHE A 194 -0.17 8.53 -2.59
N GLY A 195 -0.83 9.46 -3.28
CA GLY A 195 -2.27 9.64 -3.16
C GLY A 195 -3.05 8.41 -3.64
N ALA A 196 -4.25 8.21 -3.09
CA ALA A 196 -5.20 7.24 -3.57
C ALA A 196 -6.41 7.94 -4.21
N GLY A 197 -6.89 7.40 -5.34
CA GLY A 197 -8.03 7.90 -6.09
C GLY A 197 -8.98 6.78 -6.49
N LYS A 198 -10.16 7.17 -6.99
CA LYS A 198 -11.26 6.24 -7.31
C LYS A 198 -11.24 5.73 -8.75
N ARG A 199 -10.39 6.33 -9.60
CA ARG A 199 -10.32 6.06 -11.03
C ARG A 199 -8.95 5.52 -11.41
N CYS A 200 -8.91 4.42 -12.15
CA CYS A 200 -7.71 4.02 -12.87
C CYS A 200 -7.64 4.86 -14.15
N SER A 201 -6.69 5.80 -14.21
CA SER A 201 -6.53 6.75 -15.32
C SER A 201 -5.06 7.17 -15.40
N PRO A 202 -4.53 7.47 -16.60
CA PRO A 202 -5.18 7.34 -17.90
C PRO A 202 -5.24 5.91 -18.45
N ASN A 203 -4.68 4.93 -17.70
CA ASN A 203 -4.60 3.54 -18.13
C ASN A 203 -5.97 2.91 -18.43
N GLN A 204 -6.02 2.07 -19.46
CA GLN A 204 -7.23 1.34 -19.83
C GLN A 204 -7.52 0.25 -18.79
N LEU A 205 -8.79 0.06 -18.43
CA LEU A 205 -9.21 -0.78 -17.30
C LEU A 205 -8.76 -2.25 -17.43
N HIS A 206 -8.61 -2.76 -18.65
CA HIS A 206 -8.20 -4.14 -18.89
C HIS A 206 -6.67 -4.35 -18.88
N THR A 207 -5.89 -3.33 -18.55
CA THR A 207 -4.43 -3.40 -18.43
C THR A 207 -3.99 -3.82 -17.03
N LEU A 208 -2.77 -4.36 -16.93
CA LEU A 208 -2.17 -4.78 -15.65
C LEU A 208 -2.22 -3.63 -14.62
N ALA A 209 -1.98 -2.40 -15.10
CA ALA A 209 -2.07 -1.14 -14.36
C ALA A 209 -3.36 -0.97 -13.53
N CYS A 210 -4.46 -1.59 -13.94
CA CYS A 210 -5.74 -1.48 -13.26
C CYS A 210 -6.21 -2.77 -12.58
N TYR A 211 -6.22 -3.90 -13.29
CA TYR A 211 -6.85 -5.13 -12.74
C TYR A 211 -6.02 -5.80 -11.62
N ALA A 212 -4.70 -5.59 -11.61
CA ALA A 212 -3.82 -6.20 -10.60
C ALA A 212 -3.79 -5.42 -9.27
N VAL A 213 -4.41 -4.24 -9.22
CA VAL A 213 -4.48 -3.43 -8.00
C VAL A 213 -5.42 -4.10 -6.99
N PRO A 214 -5.06 -4.27 -5.71
CA PRO A 214 -5.92 -4.89 -4.69
C PRO A 214 -7.16 -4.06 -4.37
N GLU A 215 -8.13 -4.66 -3.67
CA GLU A 215 -9.27 -3.90 -3.14
C GLU A 215 -8.88 -2.82 -2.14
N SER A 216 -9.72 -1.79 -2.07
CA SER A 216 -9.56 -0.72 -1.08
C SER A 216 -9.69 -1.27 0.35
N PRO A 217 -8.79 -0.90 1.28
CA PRO A 217 -8.91 -1.25 2.70
C PRO A 217 -9.95 -0.40 3.44
N LEU A 218 -10.54 0.60 2.78
CA LEU A 218 -11.60 1.41 3.36
C LEU A 218 -12.80 0.54 3.74
N PRO A 219 -13.56 0.91 4.80
CA PRO A 219 -14.75 0.17 5.21
C PRO A 219 -15.74 -0.03 4.04
N PRO A 220 -16.36 -1.22 3.90
CA PRO A 220 -17.28 -1.53 2.80
C PRO A 220 -18.56 -0.69 2.83
N ASP A 221 -18.78 0.09 3.88
CA ASP A 221 -19.89 1.00 4.11
C ASP A 221 -19.45 2.48 4.17
N THR A 222 -18.27 2.83 3.61
CA THR A 222 -17.73 4.20 3.58
C THR A 222 -18.74 5.25 3.07
N HIS A 223 -19.57 4.88 2.11
CA HIS A 223 -20.66 5.68 1.55
C HIS A 223 -22.05 5.06 1.84
N GLY A 224 -22.17 4.35 2.97
CA GLY A 224 -23.36 3.60 3.35
C GLY A 224 -23.70 2.50 2.34
N VAL A 225 -24.99 2.31 2.08
CA VAL A 225 -25.50 1.29 1.14
C VAL A 225 -25.10 1.55 -0.32
N SER A 226 -24.64 2.76 -0.62
CA SER A 226 -24.24 3.15 -1.98
C SER A 226 -22.77 2.89 -2.28
N THR A 227 -21.97 2.45 -1.31
CA THR A 227 -20.52 2.21 -1.48
C THR A 227 -20.24 1.29 -2.67
N ASP A 228 -19.29 1.71 -3.52
CA ASP A 228 -18.89 1.01 -4.76
C ASP A 228 -20.06 0.70 -5.72
N SER A 229 -21.15 1.47 -5.62
CA SER A 229 -22.31 1.33 -6.50
C SER A 229 -22.45 2.50 -7.47
N MET A 230 -23.21 2.25 -8.54
CA MET A 230 -23.63 3.29 -9.49
C MET A 230 -24.74 4.22 -8.94
N LEU A 231 -25.17 4.06 -7.68
CA LEU A 231 -26.29 4.81 -7.07
C LEU A 231 -25.91 6.26 -6.66
N GLY A 232 -25.07 6.93 -7.47
CA GLY A 232 -24.59 8.30 -7.27
C GLY A 232 -24.69 9.12 -8.55
N ARG A 233 -24.03 10.29 -8.59
CA ARG A 233 -23.91 11.03 -9.86
C ARG A 233 -23.05 10.26 -10.86
N THR A 234 -21.98 9.64 -10.35
CA THR A 234 -21.09 8.76 -11.07
C THR A 234 -20.68 7.58 -10.18
N PHE A 235 -20.02 6.56 -10.74
CA PHE A 235 -19.33 5.54 -9.93
C PHE A 235 -18.33 6.19 -8.95
N MET A 236 -17.66 7.25 -9.40
CA MET A 236 -16.64 7.97 -8.63
C MET A 236 -17.24 8.72 -7.44
N SER A 237 -18.54 9.08 -7.47
CA SER A 237 -19.18 9.67 -6.29
C SER A 237 -19.17 8.71 -5.09
N ASN A 238 -19.39 7.41 -5.33
CA ASN A 238 -19.55 6.40 -4.26
C ASN A 238 -18.43 5.35 -4.19
N GLY A 239 -17.49 5.36 -5.12
CA GLY A 239 -16.36 4.42 -5.12
C GLY A 239 -15.40 4.70 -3.96
N ARG A 240 -14.88 3.66 -3.34
CA ARG A 240 -13.73 3.75 -2.43
C ARG A 240 -12.46 3.97 -3.26
N GLN A 241 -11.56 4.83 -2.80
CA GLN A 241 -10.28 5.02 -3.45
C GLN A 241 -9.46 3.72 -3.45
N ARG A 242 -8.88 3.41 -4.60
CA ARG A 242 -8.17 2.15 -4.87
C ARG A 242 -6.89 2.36 -5.68
N PHE A 243 -6.90 3.30 -6.61
CA PHE A 243 -5.84 3.48 -7.61
C PHE A 243 -4.86 4.57 -7.17
N LEU A 244 -3.61 4.45 -7.59
CA LEU A 244 -2.59 5.46 -7.32
C LEU A 244 -2.95 6.80 -7.97
N VAL A 245 -2.62 7.89 -7.30
CA VAL A 245 -2.65 9.26 -7.86
C VAL A 245 -1.28 9.91 -7.65
N SER A 246 -0.68 10.44 -8.71
CA SER A 246 0.67 10.99 -8.73
C SER A 246 0.78 12.43 -8.20
N GLY A 247 -0.33 13.03 -7.77
CA GLY A 247 -0.37 14.44 -7.35
C GLY A 247 0.53 14.78 -6.15
N TYR A 248 0.90 13.77 -5.35
CA TYR A 248 2.02 13.87 -4.43
C TYR A 248 2.68 12.51 -4.20
N MET A 249 3.94 12.56 -3.76
CA MET A 249 4.64 11.44 -3.13
C MET A 249 5.44 11.91 -1.91
N LEU A 250 5.42 11.13 -0.84
CA LEU A 250 6.16 11.39 0.39
C LEU A 250 6.95 10.13 0.78
N GLY A 251 8.26 10.27 1.01
CA GLY A 251 9.10 9.19 1.49
C GLY A 251 10.48 9.69 1.89
N THR A 252 11.39 8.76 2.23
CA THR A 252 12.80 9.12 2.40
C THR A 252 13.40 9.48 1.04
N VAL A 253 14.44 10.33 1.05
CA VAL A 253 15.18 10.67 -0.17
C VAL A 253 15.71 9.42 -0.87
N ARG A 254 16.19 8.43 -0.12
CA ARG A 254 16.67 7.15 -0.68
C ARG A 254 15.57 6.42 -1.45
N ALA A 255 14.41 6.22 -0.83
CA ALA A 255 13.33 5.45 -1.44
C ALA A 255 12.67 6.20 -2.60
N VAL A 256 12.44 7.52 -2.43
CA VAL A 256 11.92 8.37 -3.49
C VAL A 256 12.86 8.42 -4.69
N ARG A 257 14.19 8.42 -4.47
CA ARG A 257 15.17 8.29 -5.56
C ARG A 257 14.98 6.98 -6.33
N ALA A 258 14.89 5.83 -5.66
CA ALA A 258 14.71 4.55 -6.33
C ALA A 258 13.40 4.53 -7.17
N VAL A 259 12.31 5.07 -6.63
CA VAL A 259 11.04 5.24 -7.36
C VAL A 259 11.22 6.14 -8.58
N LEU A 260 11.87 7.30 -8.44
CA LEU A 260 12.06 8.25 -9.54
C LEU A 260 13.05 7.73 -10.61
N GLU A 261 14.07 6.97 -10.22
CA GLU A 261 15.00 6.32 -11.16
C GLU A 261 14.25 5.27 -12.00
N ARG A 262 13.43 4.42 -11.37
CA ARG A 262 12.59 3.46 -12.10
C ARG A 262 11.59 4.17 -13.01
N ALA A 263 10.95 5.24 -12.53
CA ALA A 263 10.01 6.03 -13.30
C ALA A 263 10.69 6.69 -14.52
N SER A 264 11.93 7.19 -14.36
CA SER A 264 12.72 7.72 -15.47
C SER A 264 13.07 6.64 -16.49
N SER A 265 13.50 5.45 -16.06
CA SER A 265 13.76 4.34 -16.98
C SER A 265 12.50 3.92 -17.73
N LYS A 266 11.34 3.85 -17.06
CA LYS A 266 10.06 3.62 -17.73
C LYS A 266 9.77 4.72 -18.74
N LEU A 267 9.96 5.98 -18.37
CA LEU A 267 9.77 7.09 -19.30
C LEU A 267 10.63 6.94 -20.56
N ASP A 268 11.88 6.50 -20.43
CA ASP A 268 12.77 6.23 -21.57
C ASP A 268 12.27 5.05 -22.43
N GLU A 269 11.81 3.96 -21.79
CA GLU A 269 11.16 2.82 -22.47
C GLU A 269 9.90 3.28 -23.25
N CYS A 270 9.18 4.27 -22.71
CA CYS A 270 7.93 4.79 -23.26
C CYS A 270 8.11 5.58 -24.57
N VAL A 271 9.22 6.30 -24.76
CA VAL A 271 9.39 7.22 -25.91
C VAL A 271 9.26 6.51 -27.26
N GLY A 272 9.57 5.21 -27.33
CA GLY A 272 9.41 4.39 -28.54
C GLY A 272 8.19 3.48 -28.58
N ARG A 273 7.36 3.45 -27.52
CA ARG A 273 6.28 2.47 -27.37
C ARG A 273 5.03 2.91 -28.14
N THR A 274 4.74 2.24 -29.25
CA THR A 274 3.53 2.45 -30.06
C THR A 274 2.85 1.13 -30.42
N GLY A 275 1.54 1.16 -30.65
CA GLY A 275 0.78 0.01 -31.16
C GLY A 275 0.82 -1.21 -30.23
N VAL A 276 0.78 -0.97 -28.92
CA VAL A 276 0.75 -2.04 -27.91
C VAL A 276 -0.49 -2.91 -28.09
N ASP A 277 -0.34 -4.22 -27.88
CA ASP A 277 -1.37 -5.24 -28.10
C ASP A 277 -2.59 -5.08 -27.19
N PHE A 278 -2.40 -4.50 -26.00
CA PHE A 278 -3.47 -4.18 -25.08
C PHE A 278 -4.16 -2.84 -25.38
N ASP A 279 -3.76 -2.06 -26.38
CA ASP A 279 -4.51 -0.85 -26.73
C ASP A 279 -5.85 -1.23 -27.37
N ASN A 280 -6.91 -0.50 -27.02
CA ASN A 280 -8.25 -0.71 -27.58
C ASN A 280 -8.44 -0.18 -29.03
N GLY A 281 -7.35 0.19 -29.72
CA GLY A 281 -7.35 0.79 -31.05
C GLY A 281 -7.48 2.31 -31.06
N SER A 282 -7.47 2.97 -29.90
CA SER A 282 -7.50 4.43 -29.79
C SER A 282 -6.14 5.07 -30.04
N GLY A 283 -5.05 4.32 -29.87
CA GLY A 283 -3.69 4.87 -29.82
C GLY A 283 -3.42 5.69 -28.55
N ASP A 284 -4.34 5.69 -27.57
CA ASP A 284 -4.13 6.44 -26.34
C ASP A 284 -3.00 5.86 -25.49
N ALA A 285 -2.72 4.55 -25.58
CA ALA A 285 -1.62 3.94 -24.84
C ALA A 285 -0.23 4.27 -25.41
N ASP A 286 -0.16 4.85 -26.60
CA ASP A 286 1.09 5.24 -27.26
C ASP A 286 1.88 6.23 -26.39
N PHE A 287 3.19 6.07 -26.42
CA PHE A 287 4.13 6.87 -25.63
C PHE A 287 3.80 6.90 -24.14
N CYS A 288 3.22 5.82 -23.60
CA CYS A 288 2.71 5.76 -22.22
C CYS A 288 1.69 6.84 -21.92
N TYR A 289 0.64 6.88 -22.73
CA TYR A 289 -0.39 7.92 -22.64
C TYR A 289 0.24 9.31 -22.80
N ARG A 290 1.11 9.41 -23.81
CA ARG A 290 1.87 10.61 -24.17
C ARG A 290 2.72 11.16 -23.01
N GLY A 291 3.47 10.32 -22.30
CA GLY A 291 4.35 10.76 -21.21
C GLY A 291 3.60 11.18 -19.95
N SER A 292 2.48 10.52 -19.64
CA SER A 292 1.75 10.80 -18.41
C SER A 292 2.51 10.23 -17.21
N ASP A 293 2.93 11.11 -16.29
CA ASP A 293 3.53 10.73 -15.00
C ASP A 293 2.60 9.80 -14.21
N GLN A 294 1.32 10.14 -14.18
CA GLN A 294 0.25 9.33 -13.60
C GLN A 294 0.24 7.92 -14.19
N SER A 295 0.34 7.75 -15.51
CA SER A 295 0.39 6.41 -16.13
C SER A 295 1.59 5.61 -15.67
N ILE A 296 2.77 6.24 -15.60
CA ILE A 296 4.02 5.58 -15.22
C ILE A 296 3.92 5.06 -13.79
N PHE A 297 3.51 5.90 -12.84
CA PHE A 297 3.41 5.50 -11.44
C PHE A 297 2.30 4.47 -11.19
N VAL A 298 1.16 4.56 -11.89
CA VAL A 298 0.10 3.55 -11.79
C VAL A 298 0.60 2.19 -12.29
N GLU A 299 1.32 2.17 -13.43
CA GLU A 299 1.91 0.95 -13.97
C GLU A 299 2.92 0.34 -12.98
N MET A 300 3.82 1.14 -12.41
CA MET A 300 4.79 0.69 -11.39
C MET A 300 4.10 0.09 -10.16
N PHE A 301 3.07 0.75 -9.64
CA PHE A 301 2.35 0.25 -8.47
C PHE A 301 1.63 -1.07 -8.77
N ALA A 302 1.01 -1.19 -9.95
CA ALA A 302 0.37 -2.44 -10.33
C ALA A 302 1.35 -3.58 -10.57
N GLU A 303 2.52 -3.31 -11.17
CA GLU A 303 3.60 -4.29 -11.31
C GLU A 303 4.10 -4.79 -9.94
N GLN A 304 4.23 -3.90 -8.96
CA GLN A 304 4.54 -4.26 -7.57
C GLN A 304 3.47 -5.20 -7.00
N GLU A 305 2.19 -4.86 -7.16
CA GLU A 305 1.09 -5.65 -6.62
C GLU A 305 0.91 -7.00 -7.32
N ALA A 306 1.12 -7.05 -8.63
CA ALA A 306 1.15 -8.28 -9.41
C ALA A 306 2.30 -9.19 -8.95
N ARG A 307 3.49 -8.62 -8.70
CA ARG A 307 4.64 -9.34 -8.14
C ARG A 307 4.33 -9.90 -6.75
N ARG A 308 3.73 -9.11 -5.87
CA ARG A 308 3.32 -9.54 -4.52
C ARG A 308 2.32 -10.71 -4.57
N GLU A 309 1.32 -10.64 -5.46
CA GLU A 309 0.37 -11.74 -5.66
C GLU A 309 1.02 -12.98 -6.27
N TYR A 310 1.93 -12.82 -7.23
CA TYR A 310 2.70 -13.93 -7.80
C TYR A 310 3.55 -14.64 -6.74
N LEU A 311 4.30 -13.89 -5.93
CA LEU A 311 5.08 -14.43 -4.81
C LEU A 311 4.20 -15.14 -3.78
N ARG A 312 3.03 -14.58 -3.46
CA ARG A 312 2.07 -15.23 -2.56
C ARG A 312 1.65 -16.60 -3.09
N ARG A 313 1.33 -16.72 -4.39
CA ARG A 313 0.95 -18.00 -5.02
C ARG A 313 2.09 -19.01 -5.01
N GLN A 314 3.30 -18.58 -5.33
CA GLN A 314 4.48 -19.46 -5.37
C GLN A 314 4.80 -20.11 -4.02
N HIS A 315 4.51 -19.44 -2.90
CA HIS A 315 4.80 -19.94 -1.55
C HIS A 315 3.59 -20.64 -0.89
N ARG A 316 2.57 -20.99 -1.68
CA ARG A 316 1.46 -21.82 -1.21
C ARG A 316 1.90 -23.29 -1.10
N SER A 317 1.41 -23.94 -0.06
CA SER A 317 1.58 -25.37 0.22
C SER A 317 0.32 -26.15 -0.14
N VAL A 318 0.45 -27.45 -0.35
CA VAL A 318 -0.68 -28.36 -0.62
C VAL A 318 -1.72 -28.42 0.51
N LEU A 319 -1.33 -28.05 1.75
CA LEU A 319 -2.22 -28.02 2.91
C LEU A 319 -3.00 -26.70 3.02
N ASP A 320 -2.61 -25.67 2.27
CA ASP A 320 -3.19 -24.33 2.41
C ASP A 320 -4.71 -24.29 2.17
N PRO A 321 -5.29 -25.01 1.17
CA PRO A 321 -6.74 -25.06 0.96
C PRO A 321 -7.49 -25.71 2.13
N ILE A 322 -6.91 -26.74 2.76
CA ILE A 322 -7.51 -27.39 3.93
C ILE A 322 -7.53 -26.41 5.12
N MET A 323 -6.42 -25.71 5.34
CA MET A 323 -6.32 -24.70 6.39
C MET A 323 -7.26 -23.52 6.17
N GLU A 324 -7.50 -23.12 4.92
CA GLU A 324 -8.47 -22.07 4.56
C GLU A 324 -9.91 -22.47 4.85
N ALA A 325 -10.26 -23.76 4.66
CA ALA A 325 -11.58 -24.27 5.02
C ALA A 325 -11.83 -24.27 6.54
N LEU A 326 -10.77 -24.45 7.34
CA LEU A 326 -10.84 -24.44 8.80
C LEU A 326 -10.76 -23.03 9.40
N ILE A 327 -9.92 -22.16 8.82
CA ILE A 327 -9.68 -20.80 9.28
C ILE A 327 -9.77 -19.87 8.06
N PRO A 328 -10.98 -19.39 7.73
CA PRO A 328 -11.18 -18.41 6.68
C PRO A 328 -10.36 -17.14 6.94
N ASN A 329 -9.85 -16.53 5.87
CA ASN A 329 -9.09 -15.27 5.92
C ASN A 329 -7.82 -15.31 6.79
N ARG A 330 -7.19 -16.48 6.98
CA ARG A 330 -5.87 -16.55 7.63
C ARG A 330 -4.79 -15.84 6.81
N PRO A 331 -3.63 -15.51 7.40
CA PRO A 331 -2.52 -14.93 6.65
C PRO A 331 -2.11 -15.78 5.44
N GLY A 332 -1.92 -15.14 4.29
CA GLY A 332 -1.60 -15.78 3.01
C GLY A 332 -2.79 -16.37 2.23
N SER A 333 -4.00 -16.35 2.81
CA SER A 333 -5.22 -16.75 2.10
C SER A 333 -5.41 -15.93 0.81
N PRO A 334 -6.08 -16.50 -0.21
CA PRO A 334 -6.48 -15.73 -1.38
C PRO A 334 -7.23 -14.46 -0.96
N PRO A 335 -6.91 -13.30 -1.57
CA PRO A 335 -7.66 -12.09 -1.30
C PRO A 335 -9.14 -12.29 -1.72
N PRO A 336 -10.07 -11.52 -1.11
CA PRO A 336 -11.45 -11.48 -1.59
C PRO A 336 -11.51 -11.13 -3.08
N LYS A 337 -12.55 -11.62 -3.77
CA LYS A 337 -12.79 -11.24 -5.16
C LYS A 337 -12.96 -9.72 -5.24
N THR A 338 -12.32 -9.13 -6.24
CA THR A 338 -12.27 -7.67 -6.43
C THR A 338 -13.17 -7.31 -7.61
N HIS A 339 -13.48 -6.03 -7.81
CA HIS A 339 -14.24 -5.58 -8.99
C HIS A 339 -13.56 -4.40 -9.64
N ILE A 340 -13.52 -4.36 -10.97
CA ILE A 340 -13.17 -3.14 -11.68
C ILE A 340 -14.43 -2.51 -12.23
N MET A 341 -14.80 -1.36 -11.66
CA MET A 341 -16.15 -0.82 -11.84
C MET A 341 -17.18 -1.90 -11.42
N THR A 342 -17.98 -2.40 -12.35
CA THR A 342 -18.95 -3.49 -12.14
C THR A 342 -18.44 -4.87 -12.53
N GLU A 343 -17.28 -4.98 -13.18
CA GLU A 343 -16.77 -6.24 -13.70
C GLU A 343 -16.01 -7.02 -12.62
N PRO A 344 -16.33 -8.30 -12.36
CA PRO A 344 -15.66 -9.07 -11.34
C PRO A 344 -14.25 -9.49 -11.77
N ILE A 345 -13.29 -9.30 -10.86
CA ILE A 345 -11.93 -9.83 -10.96
C ILE A 345 -11.87 -11.05 -10.03
N SER A 346 -12.03 -12.22 -10.63
CA SER A 346 -11.92 -13.50 -9.92
C SER A 346 -10.47 -13.92 -9.67
N ASP A 347 -9.54 -13.47 -10.51
CA ASP A 347 -8.11 -13.69 -10.42
C ASP A 347 -7.38 -12.39 -10.81
N MET A 348 -6.56 -11.85 -9.90
CA MET A 348 -5.82 -10.59 -10.09
C MET A 348 -4.65 -10.68 -11.10
N LEU A 349 -4.24 -11.88 -11.50
CA LEU A 349 -3.19 -12.11 -12.49
C LEU A 349 -3.75 -12.61 -13.82
N SER A 350 -5.01 -13.06 -13.85
CA SER A 350 -5.67 -13.52 -15.08
C SER A 350 -7.19 -13.40 -14.96
N PRO A 351 -7.74 -12.17 -15.01
CA PRO A 351 -9.19 -11.98 -14.92
C PRO A 351 -9.93 -12.63 -16.10
N SER A 352 -11.24 -12.85 -15.94
CA SER A 352 -12.06 -13.57 -16.93
C SER A 352 -12.45 -12.75 -18.17
N PHE A 353 -12.25 -11.44 -18.16
CA PHE A 353 -12.50 -10.56 -19.30
C PHE A 353 -11.24 -10.43 -20.18
N PRO A 354 -11.35 -10.00 -21.44
CA PRO A 354 -10.17 -9.72 -22.28
C PRO A 354 -9.25 -8.69 -21.61
N HIS A 355 -7.99 -9.06 -21.36
CA HIS A 355 -7.04 -8.28 -20.57
C HIS A 355 -5.62 -8.36 -21.12
N GLN A 356 -4.78 -7.39 -20.76
CA GLN A 356 -3.34 -7.47 -20.95
C GLN A 356 -2.79 -8.68 -20.19
N PRO A 357 -2.14 -9.66 -20.83
CA PRO A 357 -1.61 -10.84 -20.13
C PRO A 357 -0.59 -10.48 -19.06
N PHE A 358 -0.63 -11.20 -17.93
CA PHE A 358 0.40 -11.10 -16.92
C PHE A 358 1.64 -11.92 -17.33
N ASP A 359 2.81 -11.29 -17.31
CA ASP A 359 4.11 -11.93 -17.49
C ASP A 359 4.92 -11.87 -16.17
N PRO A 360 5.23 -13.01 -15.53
CA PRO A 360 6.03 -13.03 -14.31
C PRO A 360 7.44 -12.44 -14.47
N SER A 361 8.02 -12.50 -15.68
CA SER A 361 9.38 -12.04 -15.93
C SER A 361 9.47 -10.51 -15.96
N SER A 362 8.42 -9.83 -16.42
CA SER A 362 8.37 -8.37 -16.49
C SER A 362 8.23 -7.69 -15.12
N VAL A 363 7.78 -8.43 -14.10
CA VAL A 363 7.57 -7.91 -12.73
C VAL A 363 8.60 -8.40 -11.71
N GLN A 364 9.71 -9.00 -12.14
CA GLN A 364 10.67 -9.62 -11.21
C GLN A 364 11.25 -8.60 -10.21
N ASP A 365 11.56 -7.39 -10.70
CA ASP A 365 12.21 -6.31 -9.96
C ASP A 365 11.28 -5.09 -9.78
N SER A 366 9.98 -5.33 -9.62
CA SER A 366 8.96 -4.27 -9.51
C SER A 366 8.63 -3.81 -8.09
N GLU A 367 9.24 -4.39 -7.05
CA GLU A 367 9.01 -3.95 -5.66
C GLU A 367 9.70 -2.61 -5.40
N MET A 368 8.91 -1.56 -5.18
CA MET A 368 9.35 -0.16 -5.07
C MET A 368 8.95 0.47 -3.74
N ALA A 369 8.49 -0.32 -2.77
CA ALA A 369 8.00 0.13 -1.47
C ALA A 369 6.88 1.18 -1.56
N ILE A 370 6.09 1.15 -2.65
CA ILE A 370 4.99 2.09 -2.89
C ILE A 370 3.79 1.72 -2.01
N VAL A 371 3.25 2.73 -1.34
CA VAL A 371 2.09 2.68 -0.45
C VAL A 371 1.07 3.74 -0.89
N LEU A 372 -0.23 3.47 -0.72
CA LEU A 372 -1.26 4.46 -1.04
C LEU A 372 -1.93 5.02 0.23
N ASP A 373 -2.17 6.33 0.22
CA ASP A 373 -2.95 7.04 1.25
C ASP A 373 -4.46 6.80 1.07
N TYR A 374 -4.90 5.57 1.33
CA TYR A 374 -6.31 5.17 1.15
C TYR A 374 -7.29 5.95 2.01
N PHE A 375 -6.89 6.50 3.15
CA PHE A 375 -7.77 7.23 4.06
C PHE A 375 -7.69 8.75 3.88
N SER A 376 -6.94 9.22 2.86
CA SER A 376 -6.69 10.65 2.61
C SER A 376 -6.17 11.38 3.86
N LEU A 377 -5.28 10.70 4.60
CA LEU A 377 -4.66 11.22 5.81
C LEU A 377 -3.62 12.31 5.48
N LEU A 378 -2.92 12.21 4.37
CA LEU A 378 -1.98 13.25 3.91
C LEU A 378 -2.67 14.26 2.99
N GLY A 379 -3.52 13.79 2.08
CA GLY A 379 -4.18 14.64 1.10
C GLY A 379 -5.46 14.03 0.53
N PHE A 380 -6.44 14.90 0.28
CA PHE A 380 -7.68 14.52 -0.40
C PHE A 380 -7.63 14.93 -1.87
N GLN A 381 -7.80 13.97 -2.77
CA GLN A 381 -7.78 14.20 -4.21
C GLN A 381 -9.16 14.65 -4.71
N THR A 382 -9.32 15.95 -4.95
CA THR A 382 -10.61 16.57 -5.34
C THR A 382 -11.02 16.25 -6.77
N SER A 383 -10.08 15.93 -7.66
CA SER A 383 -10.33 15.59 -9.07
C SER A 383 -11.20 14.35 -9.28
N ASN A 384 -11.38 13.53 -8.24
CA ASN A 384 -12.22 12.32 -8.25
C ASN A 384 -13.39 12.41 -7.25
N ALA A 385 -13.74 13.62 -6.78
CA ALA A 385 -14.75 13.81 -5.74
C ALA A 385 -16.19 14.01 -6.27
N GLU A 386 -16.40 14.07 -7.59
CA GLU A 386 -17.71 14.34 -8.22
C GLU A 386 -18.56 13.10 -8.54
#